data_AF-A0A937SBY5-F1
#
_entry.id   AF-A0A937SBY5-F1
#
_cell.length_a   1.000
_cell.length_b   1.000
_cell.length_c   1.000
_cell.angle_alpha   90.00
_cell.angle_beta   90.00
_cell.angle_gamma   90.00
#
_symmetry.space_group_name_H-M   'P 1'
#
loop_
_entity.id
_entity.type
_entity.pdbx_description
1 polymer ?
#
loop_
_entity_poly.entity_id
_entity_poly.type
_entity_poly.pdbx_seq_one_letter_code
_entity_poly.pdbx_strand_id
1 'polypeptide(L)'
;MVIDCVQYRAANNRLFHFLKENSRSNIELQLIRFWARHPRAKLSLYTIACALDTAKINLREAIRSLIAKGILQEQQDGNGLITYSLTSDTQTQKYIEELANLDWNEIRILERQLEREAALA
;
A
#
# COMPACT_ATOMS: atom_id res chain seq x y z
N MET A 1 26.20 -18.03 6.66
CA MET A 1 24.82 -17.78 6.17
C MET A 1 24.92 -16.60 5.22
N VAL A 2 24.94 -16.83 3.91
CA VAL A 2 25.20 -15.80 2.87
C VAL A 2 23.89 -15.55 2.13
N ILE A 3 22.92 -14.99 2.85
CA ILE A 3 21.60 -14.67 2.29
C ILE A 3 21.40 -13.13 2.19
N ASP A 4 22.32 -12.32 2.73
CA ASP A 4 22.00 -10.95 3.17
C ASP A 4 22.22 -9.77 2.21
N CYS A 5 22.50 -9.96 0.92
CA CYS A 5 22.65 -8.80 0.02
C CYS A 5 21.95 -8.94 -1.33
N VAL A 6 22.02 -10.13 -1.95
CA VAL A 6 21.44 -10.34 -3.28
C VAL A 6 19.93 -10.52 -3.22
N GLN A 7 19.43 -11.32 -2.25
CA GLN A 7 17.99 -11.45 -2.02
C GLN A 7 17.38 -10.14 -1.54
N TYR A 8 18.07 -9.41 -0.67
CA TYR A 8 17.65 -8.09 -0.22
C TYR A 8 17.52 -7.07 -1.37
N ARG A 9 18.48 -7.02 -2.30
CA ARG A 9 18.39 -6.18 -3.52
C ARG A 9 17.28 -6.63 -4.47
N ALA A 10 17.08 -7.93 -4.63
CA ALA A 10 16.09 -8.47 -5.57
C ALA A 10 14.65 -8.35 -5.05
N ALA A 11 14.44 -8.54 -3.75
CA ALA A 11 13.18 -8.31 -3.04
C ALA A 11 12.81 -6.81 -3.13
N ASN A 12 13.76 -5.93 -2.80
CA ASN A 12 13.62 -4.49 -3.01
C ASN A 12 13.23 -4.13 -4.45
N ASN A 13 13.79 -4.78 -5.49
CA ASN A 13 13.43 -4.44 -6.87
C ASN A 13 11.98 -4.83 -7.23
N ARG A 14 11.49 -5.97 -6.73
CA ARG A 14 10.10 -6.40 -6.99
C ARG A 14 9.09 -5.60 -6.18
N LEU A 15 9.37 -5.37 -4.90
CA LEU A 15 8.55 -4.50 -4.05
C LEU A 15 8.53 -3.06 -4.59
N PHE A 16 9.69 -2.56 -5.04
CA PHE A 16 9.79 -1.25 -5.67
C PHE A 16 8.93 -1.16 -6.93
N HIS A 17 8.98 -2.16 -7.80
CA HIS A 17 8.15 -2.19 -9.01
C HIS A 17 6.65 -2.25 -8.66
N PHE A 18 6.28 -3.11 -7.70
CA PHE A 18 4.92 -3.19 -7.20
C PHE A 18 4.43 -1.82 -6.71
N LEU A 19 5.22 -1.12 -5.89
CA LEU A 19 4.85 0.21 -5.41
C LEU A 19 4.80 1.22 -6.56
N LYS A 20 5.79 1.24 -7.45
CA LYS A 20 5.82 2.16 -8.60
C LYS A 20 4.56 2.03 -9.47
N GLU A 21 4.09 0.82 -9.73
CA GLU A 21 2.88 0.59 -10.54
C GLU A 21 1.60 0.99 -9.80
N ASN A 22 1.59 0.84 -8.48
CA ASN A 22 0.38 0.88 -7.68
C ASN A 22 0.21 2.14 -6.83
N SER A 23 1.26 2.93 -6.59
CA SER A 23 1.24 4.19 -5.85
C SER A 23 1.66 5.36 -6.73
N ARG A 24 0.79 5.76 -7.67
CA ARG A 24 1.01 6.89 -8.57
C ARG A 24 0.81 8.24 -7.87
N SER A 25 0.09 8.23 -6.75
CA SER A 25 -0.06 9.37 -5.86
C SER A 25 0.48 9.07 -4.46
N ASN A 26 0.88 10.13 -3.75
CA ASN A 26 1.30 10.02 -2.35
C ASN A 26 0.21 9.38 -1.47
N ILE A 27 -1.07 9.66 -1.75
CA ILE A 27 -2.19 9.11 -0.99
C ILE A 27 -2.33 7.59 -1.21
N GLU A 28 -2.13 7.10 -2.44
CA GLU A 28 -2.11 5.66 -2.70
C GLU A 28 -0.95 4.98 -1.97
N LEU A 29 0.24 5.60 -1.93
CA LEU A 29 1.38 5.07 -1.17
C LEU A 29 1.07 5.00 0.32
N GLN A 30 0.52 6.07 0.89
CA GLN A 30 0.11 6.12 2.29
C GLN A 30 -0.93 5.05 2.63
N LEU A 31 -1.90 4.82 1.74
CA LEU A 31 -2.90 3.77 1.88
C LEU A 31 -2.25 2.38 1.88
N ILE A 32 -1.38 2.08 0.91
CA ILE A 32 -0.68 0.79 0.87
C ILE A 32 0.14 0.57 2.15
N ARG A 33 0.85 1.59 2.64
CA ARG A 33 1.60 1.54 3.91
C ARG A 33 0.68 1.36 5.12
N PHE A 34 -0.48 2.00 5.12
CA PHE A 34 -1.46 1.87 6.18
C PHE A 34 -1.90 0.41 6.34
N TRP A 35 -2.25 -0.26 5.23
CA TRP A 35 -2.62 -1.67 5.29
C TRP A 35 -1.44 -2.62 5.47
N ALA A 36 -0.22 -2.26 5.06
CA ALA A 36 0.98 -3.04 5.43
C ALA A 36 1.16 -3.11 6.96
N ARG A 37 0.87 -2.01 7.67
CA ARG A 37 0.87 -2.00 9.15
C ARG A 37 -0.34 -2.70 9.76
N HIS A 38 -1.44 -2.80 9.02
CA HIS A 38 -2.71 -3.34 9.50
C HIS A 38 -3.36 -4.28 8.47
N PRO A 39 -2.73 -5.43 8.13
CA PRO A 39 -3.12 -6.23 6.96
C PRO A 39 -4.49 -6.90 7.10
N ARG A 40 -4.98 -7.05 8.33
CA ARG A 40 -6.31 -7.62 8.62
C ARG A 40 -7.38 -6.56 8.84
N ALA A 41 -7.07 -5.28 8.69
CA ALA A 41 -8.01 -4.21 8.93
C ALA A 41 -9.08 -4.12 7.84
N LYS A 42 -10.34 -4.00 8.28
CA LYS A 42 -11.52 -3.74 7.46
C LYS A 42 -12.14 -2.44 7.97
N LEU A 43 -12.00 -1.36 7.22
CA LEU A 43 -12.30 0.00 7.71
C LEU A 43 -13.17 0.79 6.74
N SER A 44 -14.04 1.63 7.30
CA SER A 44 -14.82 2.57 6.51
C SER A 44 -13.95 3.70 5.95
N LEU A 45 -14.40 4.35 4.87
CA LEU A 45 -13.75 5.56 4.34
C LEU A 45 -13.57 6.63 5.42
N TYR A 46 -14.55 6.77 6.33
CA TYR A 46 -14.49 7.72 7.43
C TYR A 46 -13.34 7.41 8.39
N THR A 47 -13.22 6.15 8.81
CA THR A 47 -12.17 5.72 9.73
C THR A 47 -10.78 5.90 9.12
N ILE A 48 -10.63 5.59 7.84
CA ILE A 48 -9.37 5.79 7.10
C ILE A 48 -9.03 7.28 7.01
N ALA A 49 -10.00 8.14 6.70
CA ALA A 49 -9.81 9.59 6.63
C ALA A 49 -9.34 10.19 7.96
N CYS A 50 -9.94 9.76 9.07
CA CYS A 50 -9.50 10.17 10.40
C CYS A 50 -8.10 9.65 10.73
N ALA A 51 -7.76 8.41 10.36
CA ALA A 51 -6.45 7.82 10.65
C ALA A 51 -5.31 8.47 9.85
N LEU A 52 -5.59 8.94 8.63
CA LEU A 52 -4.60 9.56 7.73
C LEU A 52 -4.62 11.09 7.78
N ASP A 53 -5.42 11.69 8.67
CA ASP A 53 -5.63 13.16 8.75
C ASP A 53 -5.83 13.80 7.36
N THR A 54 -6.66 13.18 6.54
CA THR A 54 -6.82 13.53 5.12
C THR A 54 -8.29 13.70 4.75
N ALA A 55 -8.58 14.66 3.87
CA ALA A 55 -9.92 14.89 3.36
C ALA A 55 -10.47 13.67 2.58
N LYS A 56 -11.71 13.28 2.88
CA LYS A 56 -12.39 12.11 2.27
C LYS A 56 -12.42 12.12 0.75
N ILE A 57 -12.53 13.30 0.14
CA ILE A 57 -12.60 13.46 -1.31
C ILE A 57 -11.31 12.97 -1.99
N ASN A 58 -10.15 13.24 -1.38
CA ASN A 58 -8.86 12.80 -1.90
C ASN A 58 -8.68 11.28 -1.72
N LEU A 59 -9.26 10.70 -0.66
CA LEU A 59 -9.18 9.27 -0.37
C LEU A 59 -10.09 8.43 -1.26
N ARG A 60 -11.25 8.94 -1.65
CA ARG A 60 -12.20 8.19 -2.49
C ARG A 60 -11.58 7.81 -3.83
N GLU A 61 -10.88 8.76 -4.46
CA GLU A 61 -10.22 8.54 -5.74
C GLU A 61 -9.07 7.54 -5.63
N ALA A 62 -8.23 7.68 -4.60
CA ALA A 62 -7.12 6.77 -4.34
C ALA A 62 -7.61 5.34 -4.01
N ILE A 63 -8.65 5.20 -3.18
CA ILE A 63 -9.24 3.89 -2.84
C ILE A 63 -9.84 3.24 -4.09
N ARG A 64 -10.57 4.00 -4.92
CA ARG A 64 -11.13 3.47 -6.18
C ARG A 64 -10.03 2.96 -7.12
N SER A 65 -8.94 3.72 -7.24
CA SER A 65 -7.77 3.30 -8.03
C SER A 65 -7.13 2.02 -7.48
N LEU A 66 -6.95 1.90 -6.17
CA LEU A 66 -6.41 0.69 -5.53
C LEU A 66 -7.34 -0.52 -5.62
N ILE A 67 -8.66 -0.32 -5.65
CA ILE A 67 -9.63 -1.39 -5.94
C ILE A 67 -9.49 -1.84 -7.39
N ALA A 68 -9.41 -0.91 -8.35
CA ALA A 68 -9.22 -1.24 -9.76
C ALA A 68 -7.90 -1.98 -10.03
N LYS A 69 -6.87 -1.73 -9.23
CA LYS A 69 -5.58 -2.43 -9.24
C LYS A 69 -5.60 -3.78 -8.53
N GLY A 70 -6.70 -4.16 -7.89
CA GLY A 70 -6.81 -5.43 -7.16
C GLY A 70 -6.05 -5.47 -5.84
N ILE A 71 -5.69 -4.31 -5.27
CA ILE A 71 -5.00 -4.23 -3.97
C ILE A 71 -6.01 -4.20 -2.83
N LEU A 72 -7.06 -3.41 -3.01
CA LEU A 72 -8.16 -3.30 -2.06
C LEU A 72 -9.41 -3.96 -2.60
N GLN A 73 -10.28 -4.37 -1.69
CA GLN A 73 -11.63 -4.79 -2.01
C GLN A 73 -12.63 -3.97 -1.19
N GLU A 74 -13.74 -3.65 -1.82
CA GLU A 74 -14.91 -3.10 -1.15
C GLU A 74 -15.75 -4.25 -0.59
N GLN A 75 -16.23 -4.08 0.64
CA GLN A 75 -17.13 -5.01 1.28
C GLN A 75 -18.26 -4.23 1.95
N GLN A 76 -19.49 -4.70 1.74
CA GLN A 76 -20.66 -4.22 2.46
C GLN A 76 -20.97 -5.19 3.59
N ASP A 77 -21.16 -4.68 4.81
CA ASP A 77 -21.67 -5.49 5.91
C ASP A 77 -23.20 -5.63 5.88
N GLY A 78 -23.75 -6.45 6.77
CA GLY A 78 -25.19 -6.68 6.85
C GLY A 78 -26.03 -5.44 7.22
N ASN A 79 -25.38 -4.37 7.69
CA ASN A 79 -26.01 -3.10 8.03
C ASN A 79 -25.88 -2.05 6.90
N GLY A 80 -25.33 -2.45 5.76
CA GLY A 80 -25.14 -1.58 4.60
C GLY A 80 -23.90 -0.69 4.68
N LEU A 81 -23.06 -0.82 5.71
CA LEU A 81 -21.83 -0.04 5.84
C LEU A 81 -20.76 -0.57 4.88
N ILE A 82 -20.24 0.34 4.06
CA ILE A 82 -19.13 0.06 3.15
C ILE A 82 -17.81 0.16 3.90
N THR A 83 -16.98 -0.85 3.71
CA THR A 83 -15.65 -0.98 4.29
C THR A 83 -14.64 -1.48 3.25
N TYR A 84 -13.37 -1.19 3.50
CA TYR A 84 -12.26 -1.51 2.62
C TYR A 84 -11.24 -2.36 3.37
N SER A 85 -10.75 -3.40 2.71
CA SER A 85 -9.68 -4.27 3.20
C SER A 85 -8.71 -4.60 2.06
N LEU A 86 -7.56 -5.18 2.40
CA LEU A 86 -6.73 -5.84 1.39
C LEU A 86 -7.48 -6.98 0.71
N THR A 87 -7.12 -7.24 -0.55
CA THR A 87 -7.58 -8.42 -1.28
C THR A 87 -6.94 -9.71 -0.73
N SER A 88 -7.55 -10.84 -1.08
CA SER A 88 -6.98 -12.17 -0.79
C SER A 88 -6.00 -12.64 -1.87
N ASP A 89 -5.55 -11.74 -2.75
CA ASP A 89 -4.58 -12.07 -3.79
C ASP A 89 -3.21 -12.38 -3.17
N THR A 90 -2.73 -13.61 -3.39
CA THR A 90 -1.50 -14.13 -2.81
C THR A 90 -0.27 -13.27 -3.17
N GLN A 91 -0.22 -12.72 -4.38
CA GLN A 91 0.92 -11.93 -4.81
C GLN A 91 0.95 -10.56 -4.13
N THR A 92 -0.19 -9.90 -4.07
CA THR A 92 -0.38 -8.65 -3.33
C THR A 92 -0.03 -8.84 -1.86
N GLN A 93 -0.53 -9.89 -1.21
CA GLN A 93 -0.23 -10.17 0.20
C GLN A 93 1.26 -10.34 0.48
N LYS A 94 2.02 -10.99 -0.42
CA LYS A 94 3.48 -11.10 -0.28
C LYS A 94 4.16 -9.74 -0.28
N TYR A 95 3.77 -8.84 -1.17
CA TYR A 95 4.36 -7.49 -1.22
C TYR A 95 3.96 -6.63 -0.03
N ILE A 96 2.72 -6.76 0.44
CA ILE A 96 2.27 -6.09 1.67
C ILE A 96 3.06 -6.61 2.88
N GLU A 97 3.28 -7.92 2.98
CA GLU A 97 4.06 -8.53 4.06
C GLU A 97 5.53 -8.12 4.00
N GLU A 98 6.12 -8.09 2.80
CA GLU A 98 7.48 -7.59 2.59
C GLU A 98 7.60 -6.13 3.04
N LEU A 99 6.65 -5.28 2.63
CA LEU A 99 6.59 -3.87 3.05
C LEU A 99 6.41 -3.71 4.56
N ALA A 100 5.64 -4.59 5.19
CA ALA A 100 5.41 -4.58 6.64
C ALA A 100 6.66 -4.95 7.45
N ASN A 101 7.55 -5.74 6.87
CA ASN A 101 8.79 -6.19 7.50
C ASN A 101 9.96 -5.22 7.32
N LEU A 102 9.81 -4.19 6.46
CA LEU A 102 10.83 -3.16 6.31
C LEU A 102 10.94 -2.29 7.56
N ASP A 103 12.17 -2.01 7.98
CA ASP A 103 12.46 -1.01 8.99
C ASP A 103 12.29 0.42 8.45
N TRP A 104 12.32 1.40 9.36
CA TRP A 104 12.11 2.80 9.02
C TRP A 104 13.14 3.38 8.04
N ASN A 105 14.40 2.94 8.11
CA ASN A 105 15.44 3.39 7.18
C ASN A 105 15.20 2.82 5.79
N GLU A 106 14.82 1.55 5.71
CA GLU A 106 14.51 0.84 4.46
C GLU A 106 13.32 1.49 3.76
N ILE A 107 12.25 1.79 4.51
CA ILE A 107 11.08 2.54 4.02
C ILE A 107 11.51 3.90 3.45
N ARG A 108 12.36 4.66 4.16
CA ARG A 108 12.81 5.98 3.69
C ARG A 108 13.67 5.90 2.42
N ILE A 109 14.47 4.83 2.27
CA ILE A 109 15.24 4.61 1.04
C ILE A 109 14.30 4.35 -0.13
N LEU A 110 13.30 3.50 0.08
CA LEU A 110 12.30 3.13 -0.92
C LEU A 110 11.48 4.34 -1.37
N GLU A 111 11.02 5.17 -0.43
CA GLU A 111 10.29 6.42 -0.72
C GLU A 111 11.11 7.38 -1.58
N ARG A 112 12.39 7.60 -1.23
CA ARG A 112 13.28 8.46 -2.03
C ARG A 112 13.51 7.93 -3.43
N GLN A 113 13.55 6.60 -3.61
CA GLN A 113 13.68 6.00 -4.94
C GLN A 113 12.40 6.23 -5.77
N LEU A 114 11.22 6.08 -5.15
CA LEU A 114 9.93 6.30 -5.82
C LEU A 114 9.78 7.77 -6.23
N GLU A 115 10.15 8.71 -5.36
CA GLU A 115 10.13 10.14 -5.65
C GLU A 115 11.06 10.52 -6.82
N ARG A 116 12.27 9.96 -6.85
CA ARG A 116 13.24 10.22 -7.94
C ARG A 116 12.73 9.71 -9.28
N GLU A 117 12.14 8.51 -9.32
CA GLU A 117 11.56 7.97 -10.55
C GLU A 117 10.35 8.78 -11.01
N ALA A 118 9.49 9.24 -10.08
CA ALA A 118 8.35 10.09 -10.41
C ALA A 118 8.76 11.46 -10.98
N ALA A 119 9.93 11.98 -10.60
CA ALA A 119 10.47 13.23 -11.13
C ALA A 119 11.12 13.09 -12.53
N LEU A 120 11.39 11.87 -12.97
CA LEU A 120 12.01 11.56 -14.27
C LEU A 120 11.00 11.11 -15.34
N ALA A 121 9.74 10.88 -14.95
CA ALA A 121 8.64 10.41 -15.81
C ALA A 121 7.76 11.56 -16.29
#